data_AF-A0A529W9I6-F1
#
_entry.id   AF-A0A529W9I6-F1
#
_cell.length_a   1.000
_cell.length_b   1.000
_cell.length_c   1.000
_cell.angle_alpha   90.00
_cell.angle_beta   90.00
_cell.angle_gamma   90.00
#
_symmetry.space_group_name_H-M   'P 1'
#
loop_
_entity.id
_entity.type
_entity.pdbx_description
1 polymer ?
#
loop_
_entity_poly.entity_id
_entity_poly.type
_entity_poly.pdbx_seq_one_letter_code
_entity_poly.pdbx_strand_id
1 'polypeptide(L)'
;QFAVLTTRASTINDNAALTWSLGSAAASSATLAGTMANVLASTARTLDGAGAALSSASTADIAAASTLDGTATPVDLYLNLAFATGTDIDADGTLAVTGTITLLWENWGDNA
;
A
#
# COMPACT_ATOMS: atom_id res chain seq x y z
N GLN A 1 -6.81 -5.72 5.06
CA GLN A 1 -7.52 -4.91 6.06
C GLN A 1 -6.51 -4.05 6.79
N PHE A 2 -6.93 -2.89 7.29
CA PHE A 2 -6.07 -1.93 7.98
C PHE A 2 -6.67 -1.61 9.34
N ALA A 3 -5.85 -1.42 10.37
CA ALA A 3 -6.32 -1.07 11.70
C ALA A 3 -5.29 -0.21 12.43
N VAL A 4 -5.76 0.84 13.10
CA VAL A 4 -4.90 1.63 13.99
C VAL A 4 -4.93 0.95 15.36
N LEU A 5 -3.77 0.50 15.84
CA LEU A 5 -3.64 -0.22 17.11
C LEU A 5 -3.36 0.69 18.31
N THR A 6 -2.92 1.91 18.05
CA THR A 6 -2.71 2.95 19.06
C THR A 6 -3.99 3.75 19.32
N THR A 7 -3.99 4.58 20.36
CA THR A 7 -5.09 5.52 20.62
C THR A 7 -5.28 6.44 19.41
N ARG A 8 -6.45 6.32 18.76
CA ARG A 8 -6.79 7.09 17.55
C ARG A 8 -7.07 8.55 17.87
N ALA A 9 -7.05 9.39 16.84
CA ALA A 9 -7.21 10.86 16.90
C ALA A 9 -6.14 11.61 17.72
N SER A 10 -5.32 10.91 18.50
CA SER A 10 -4.10 11.44 19.12
C SER A 10 -2.82 10.92 18.45
N THR A 11 -2.94 10.02 17.46
CA THR A 11 -1.81 9.44 16.71
C THR A 11 -2.10 9.49 15.21
N ILE A 12 -2.91 8.55 14.71
CA ILE A 12 -3.50 8.61 13.36
C ILE A 12 -4.94 9.07 13.50
N ASN A 13 -5.34 10.01 12.64
CA ASN A 13 -6.64 10.64 12.71
C ASN A 13 -7.80 9.68 12.38
N ASP A 14 -8.94 9.94 13.00
CA ASP A 14 -10.18 9.26 12.63
C ASP A 14 -10.52 9.63 11.19
N ASN A 15 -10.97 8.63 10.42
CA ASN A 15 -11.27 8.82 9.00
C ASN A 15 -10.07 9.32 8.16
N ALA A 16 -8.84 9.07 8.62
CA ALA A 16 -7.64 9.39 7.86
C ALA A 16 -7.66 8.73 6.46
N ALA A 17 -7.20 9.49 5.47
CA ALA A 17 -7.11 9.03 4.08
C ALA A 17 -5.81 8.24 3.88
N LEU A 18 -5.96 6.95 3.57
CA LEU A 18 -4.85 6.04 3.30
C LEU A 18 -4.90 5.57 1.86
N THR A 19 -3.76 5.61 1.18
CA THR A 19 -3.56 4.94 -0.10
C THR A 19 -2.57 3.79 0.05
N TRP A 20 -2.76 2.75 -0.74
CA TRP A 20 -1.82 1.64 -0.82
C TRP A 20 -1.63 1.19 -2.26
N SER A 21 -0.45 0.65 -2.57
CA SER A 21 -0.10 0.14 -3.90
C SER A 21 0.93 -0.99 -3.77
N LEU A 22 1.16 -1.68 -4.89
CA LEU A 22 2.33 -2.55 -5.07
C LEU A 22 3.24 -1.93 -6.12
N GLY A 23 4.53 -1.83 -5.79
CA GLY A 23 5.51 -1.22 -6.68
C GLY A 23 6.90 -1.80 -6.56
N SER A 24 7.73 -1.51 -7.55
CA SER A 24 9.14 -1.91 -7.61
C SER A 24 10.10 -0.95 -6.89
N ALA A 25 9.57 0.13 -6.30
CA ALA A 25 10.32 1.05 -5.47
C ALA A 25 9.56 1.34 -4.17
N ALA A 26 10.30 1.55 -3.09
CA ALA A 26 9.74 1.96 -1.81
C ALA A 26 9.06 3.33 -1.90
N ALA A 27 7.98 3.50 -1.15
CA ALA A 27 7.27 4.77 -1.01
C ALA A 27 8.22 5.87 -0.53
N SER A 28 8.22 6.99 -1.25
CA SER A 28 9.03 8.18 -0.95
C SER A 28 8.22 9.48 -1.06
N SER A 29 6.90 9.36 -1.23
CA SER A 29 5.97 10.47 -1.42
C SER A 29 4.61 10.12 -0.82
N ALA A 30 3.84 11.15 -0.43
CA ALA A 30 2.44 11.02 -0.05
C ALA A 30 1.53 10.59 -1.22
N THR A 31 1.99 10.83 -2.46
CA THR A 31 1.32 10.36 -3.68
C THR A 31 2.07 9.19 -4.27
N LEU A 32 1.50 7.99 -4.17
CA LEU A 32 2.07 6.77 -4.75
C LEU A 32 1.86 6.75 -6.27
N ALA A 33 2.94 6.86 -7.03
CA ALA A 33 2.95 6.93 -8.48
C ALA A 33 4.23 6.31 -9.08
N GLY A 34 4.24 6.12 -10.40
CA GLY A 34 5.41 5.58 -11.11
C GLY A 34 5.81 4.21 -10.58
N THR A 35 7.10 4.04 -10.26
CA THR A 35 7.64 2.78 -9.72
C THR A 35 7.15 2.44 -8.31
N MET A 36 6.51 3.36 -7.59
CA MET A 36 5.84 3.05 -6.31
C MET A 36 4.50 2.32 -6.52
N ALA A 37 3.95 2.30 -7.74
CA ALA A 37 2.63 1.76 -8.05
C ALA A 37 2.56 1.09 -9.44
N ASN A 38 3.68 0.59 -9.95
CA ASN A 38 3.79 -0.01 -11.29
C ASN A 38 3.41 -1.50 -11.36
N VAL A 39 3.12 -2.14 -10.22
CA VAL A 39 2.59 -3.52 -10.17
C VAL A 39 1.09 -3.48 -9.92
N LEU A 40 0.67 -2.77 -8.88
CA LEU A 40 -0.72 -2.49 -8.59
C LEU A 40 -0.90 -0.98 -8.43
N ALA A 41 -1.83 -0.41 -9.19
CA ALA A 41 -2.14 1.01 -9.12
C ALA A 41 -2.57 1.42 -7.71
N SER A 42 -2.32 2.69 -7.37
CA SER A 42 -2.68 3.24 -6.06
C SER A 42 -4.18 3.13 -5.81
N THR A 43 -4.52 2.49 -4.68
CA THR A 43 -5.89 2.26 -4.23
C THR A 43 -6.12 3.08 -2.98
N ALA A 44 -7.04 4.04 -3.08
CA ALA A 44 -7.42 4.90 -1.96
C ALA A 44 -8.46 4.23 -1.08
N ARG A 45 -8.41 4.55 0.21
CA ARG A 45 -9.45 4.24 1.18
C ARG A 45 -9.48 5.26 2.30
N THR A 46 -10.59 5.27 3.02
CA THR A 46 -10.69 5.92 4.32
C THR A 46 -10.52 4.85 5.40
N LEU A 47 -9.77 5.15 6.45
CA LEU A 47 -9.73 4.30 7.64
C LEU A 47 -11.03 4.47 8.44
N ASP A 48 -11.57 3.39 8.99
CA ASP A 48 -12.86 3.46 9.68
C ASP A 48 -12.71 4.30 10.97
N GLY A 49 -13.68 5.15 11.29
CA GLY A 49 -13.56 6.20 12.33
C GLY A 49 -13.87 5.79 13.78
N ALA A 50 -14.08 4.49 14.06
CA ALA A 50 -14.66 4.06 15.35
C ALA A 50 -13.74 3.12 16.13
N GLY A 51 -13.10 3.63 17.20
CA GLY A 51 -12.31 2.83 18.15
C GLY A 51 -11.18 2.01 17.51
N ALA A 52 -10.64 1.02 18.22
CA ALA A 52 -9.63 0.10 17.69
C ALA A 52 -10.22 -0.96 16.72
N ALA A 53 -11.26 -0.61 15.97
CA ALA A 53 -11.91 -1.53 15.05
C ALA A 53 -11.07 -1.72 13.77
N LEU A 54 -11.10 -2.93 13.23
CA LEU A 54 -10.55 -3.23 11.91
C LEU A 54 -11.34 -2.42 10.88
N SER A 55 -10.63 -1.73 9.98
CA SER A 55 -11.30 -1.14 8.84
C SER A 55 -11.77 -2.23 7.87
N SER A 56 -12.88 -1.99 7.19
CA SER A 56 -13.38 -2.82 6.08
C SER A 56 -12.26 -3.28 5.15
N ALA A 57 -12.31 -4.48 4.57
CA ALA A 57 -11.23 -4.93 3.68
C ALA A 57 -11.10 -4.02 2.45
N SER A 58 -9.88 -3.57 2.16
CA SER A 58 -9.59 -2.97 0.85
C SER A 58 -9.11 -4.08 -0.07
N THR A 59 -9.63 -4.07 -1.29
CA THR A 59 -9.36 -5.05 -2.33
C THR A 59 -9.04 -4.30 -3.61
N ALA A 60 -8.03 -4.78 -4.32
CA ALA A 60 -7.70 -4.28 -5.64
C ALA A 60 -7.08 -5.43 -6.44
N ASP A 61 -7.22 -5.35 -7.75
CA ASP A 61 -6.67 -6.31 -8.69
C ASP A 61 -5.97 -5.54 -9.81
N ILE A 62 -5.01 -6.19 -10.47
CA ILE A 62 -4.30 -5.61 -11.59
C ILE A 62 -5.21 -5.67 -12.83
N ALA A 63 -5.28 -4.58 -13.59
CA ALA A 63 -6.03 -4.57 -14.84
C ALA A 63 -5.32 -5.36 -15.96
N ALA A 64 -3.98 -5.45 -15.88
CA ALA A 64 -3.12 -6.19 -16.76
C ALA A 64 -1.86 -6.64 -16.01
N ALA A 65 -1.22 -7.71 -16.48
CA ALA A 65 0.05 -8.18 -15.94
C ALA A 65 1.14 -7.10 -16.09
N SER A 66 1.89 -6.86 -15.02
CA SER A 66 3.06 -5.99 -15.04
C SER A 66 4.29 -6.78 -15.48
N THR A 67 5.06 -6.24 -16.43
CA THR A 67 6.33 -6.83 -16.85
C THR A 67 7.47 -6.05 -16.19
N LEU A 68 8.21 -6.74 -15.33
CA LEU A 68 9.39 -6.20 -14.67
C LEU A 68 10.61 -7.00 -15.13
N ASP A 69 11.59 -6.31 -15.70
CA ASP A 69 12.86 -6.94 -16.08
C ASP A 69 13.78 -7.00 -14.86
N GLY A 70 13.92 -8.22 -14.32
CA GLY A 70 14.83 -8.54 -13.23
C GLY A 70 16.05 -9.36 -13.64
N THR A 71 16.35 -9.47 -14.94
CA THR A 71 17.40 -10.37 -15.47
C THR A 71 18.80 -9.95 -15.01
N ALA A 72 19.10 -8.66 -15.04
CA ALA A 72 20.41 -8.13 -14.62
C ALA A 72 20.45 -7.75 -13.13
N THR A 73 19.34 -7.23 -12.59
CA THR A 73 19.23 -6.83 -11.18
C THR A 73 17.88 -7.30 -10.65
N PRO A 74 17.83 -7.99 -9.50
CA PRO A 74 16.56 -8.36 -8.88
C PRO A 74 15.65 -7.14 -8.69
N VAL A 75 14.37 -7.30 -9.01
CA VAL A 75 13.36 -6.26 -8.79
C VAL A 75 12.59 -6.59 -7.52
N ASP A 76 12.70 -5.72 -6.53
CA ASP A 76 11.95 -5.83 -5.29
C ASP A 76 10.45 -5.59 -5.52
N LEU A 77 9.63 -6.13 -4.62
CA LEU A 77 8.21 -5.81 -4.55
C LEU A 77 7.89 -5.21 -3.17
N TYR A 78 7.43 -3.97 -3.18
CA TYR A 78 7.05 -3.24 -1.98
C TYR A 78 5.53 -3.17 -1.87
N LEU A 79 5.01 -3.44 -0.66
CA LEU A 79 3.70 -2.96 -0.23
C LEU A 79 3.87 -1.52 0.24
N ASN A 80 3.43 -0.58 -0.60
CA ASN A 80 3.57 0.85 -0.34
C ASN A 80 2.31 1.39 0.31
N LEU A 81 2.48 2.27 1.29
CA LEU A 81 1.42 2.94 2.04
C LEU A 81 1.72 4.43 2.07
N ALA A 82 0.70 5.26 1.90
CA ALA A 82 0.84 6.70 2.06
C ALA A 82 -0.44 7.33 2.61
N PHE A 83 -0.29 8.21 3.58
CA PHE A 83 -1.35 9.09 4.02
C PHE A 83 -1.41 10.32 3.10
N ALA A 84 -2.62 10.69 2.68
CA ALA A 84 -2.80 11.73 1.65
C ALA A 84 -2.33 13.10 2.13
N THR A 85 -2.44 13.37 3.44
CA THR A 85 -2.00 14.61 4.05
C THR A 85 -1.10 14.35 5.25
N GLY A 86 -0.14 15.25 5.49
CA GLY A 86 0.67 15.21 6.72
C GLY A 86 -0.16 15.41 7.99
N THR A 87 -1.38 15.93 7.87
CA THR A 87 -2.32 16.12 8.98
C THR A 87 -3.11 14.86 9.34
N ASP A 88 -3.01 13.78 8.55
CA ASP A 88 -3.62 12.49 8.94
C ASP A 88 -2.84 11.79 10.08
N ILE A 89 -1.64 12.29 10.40
CA ILE A 89 -0.75 11.78 11.45
C ILE A 89 -0.38 12.94 12.38
N ASP A 90 -0.92 12.91 13.61
CA ASP A 90 -0.64 13.92 14.64
C ASP A 90 0.48 13.51 15.59
N ALA A 91 0.72 12.20 15.75
CA ALA A 91 1.82 11.65 16.53
C ALA A 91 2.14 10.21 16.09
N ASP A 92 3.17 9.62 16.69
CA ASP A 92 3.56 8.24 16.43
C ASP A 92 2.40 7.28 16.68
N GLY A 93 1.97 6.60 15.62
CA GLY A 93 0.88 5.62 15.64
C GLY A 93 1.30 4.28 15.06
N THR A 94 0.58 3.23 15.41
CA THR A 94 0.79 1.89 14.83
C THR A 94 -0.36 1.53 13.90
N LEU A 95 -0.05 1.29 12.63
CA LEU A 95 -0.97 0.76 11.64
C LEU A 95 -0.70 -0.73 11.41
N ALA A 96 -1.66 -1.58 11.76
CA ALA A 96 -1.65 -2.99 11.38
C ALA A 96 -2.21 -3.16 9.97
N VAL A 97 -1.51 -3.97 9.17
CA VAL A 97 -1.96 -4.44 7.87
C VAL A 97 -2.14 -5.95 7.96
N THR A 98 -3.34 -6.42 7.64
CA THR A 98 -3.69 -7.85 7.72
C THR A 98 -4.36 -8.33 6.44
N GLY A 99 -4.34 -9.64 6.21
CA GLY A 99 -4.90 -10.27 5.02
C GLY A 99 -3.82 -10.82 4.09
N THR A 100 -4.19 -11.06 2.83
CA THR A 100 -3.34 -11.74 1.85
C THR A 100 -3.11 -10.89 0.62
N ILE A 101 -1.87 -10.89 0.13
CA ILE A 101 -1.54 -10.48 -1.23
C ILE A 101 -1.21 -11.77 -1.98
N THR A 102 -1.96 -12.05 -3.04
CA THR A 102 -1.72 -13.22 -3.89
C THR A 102 -1.00 -12.77 -5.15
N LEU A 103 0.21 -13.30 -5.36
CA LEU A 103 1.02 -13.00 -6.53
C LEU A 103 0.99 -14.21 -7.48
N LEU A 104 0.55 -13.97 -8.71
CA LEU A 104 0.76 -14.91 -9.81
C LEU A 104 1.91 -14.34 -10.63
N TRP A 105 3.00 -15.09 -10.70
CA TRP A 105 4.19 -14.70 -11.44
C TRP A 105 4.57 -15.83 -12.40
N GLU A 106 5.00 -15.42 -13.59
CA GLU A 106 5.52 -16.30 -14.62
C GLU A 106 6.90 -15.79 -15.03
N ASN A 107 7.88 -16.68 -15.04
CA ASN A 107 9.17 -16.39 -15.66
C ASN A 107 9.05 -16.61 -17.17
N TRP A 108 9.11 -15.52 -17.95
CA TRP A 108 9.04 -15.56 -19.41
C TRP A 108 10.36 -15.99 -20.08
N GLY A 109 11.40 -16.28 -19.28
CA GLY A 109 12.73 -16.68 -19.76
C GLY A 109 13.56 -15.50 -20.28
N ASP A 110 14.81 -15.79 -20.65
CA ASP A 110 15.67 -14.82 -21.36
C ASP A 110 15.16 -14.68 -22.80
N ASN A 111 14.26 -13.73 -23.04
CA ASN A 111 13.89 -13.34 -24.39
C ASN A 111 15.05 -12.52 -24.98
N ALA A 112 15.94 -13.22 -25.69
CA ALA A 112 17.04 -12.63 -26.46
C ALA A 112 16.55 -11.81 -27.66
#